data_AF-A0A235EZQ1-F1
#
_entry.id   AF-A0A235EZQ1-F1
#
_cell.length_a   1.000
_cell.length_b   1.000
_cell.length_c   1.000
_cell.angle_alpha   90.00
_cell.angle_beta   90.00
_cell.angle_gamma   90.00
#
_symmetry.space_group_name_H-M   'P 1'
#
loop_
_entity.id
_entity.type
_entity.pdbx_description
1 polymer ?
#
loop_
_entity_poly.entity_id
_entity_poly.type
_entity_poly.pdbx_seq_one_letter_code
_entity_poly.pdbx_strand_id
1 'polypeptide(L)'
;MAGLMMAGQANKKTSGKYDDIENSGLPDEVQRILKMIRDLKEKLKAEQEKLQQIMNDASLSDETRQVKVAQSQAMINALSGALADANQMLAKVTKDLNLSKEDLVKVAALAMK
;
A
#
# COMPACT_ATOMS: atom_id res chain seq x y z
N MET A 1 13.60 38.04 -17.97
CA MET A 1 14.22 36.74 -18.33
C MET A 1 13.13 35.69 -18.28
N ALA A 2 12.72 35.20 -19.45
CA ALA A 2 11.95 33.97 -19.56
C ALA A 2 12.87 32.79 -19.20
N GLY A 3 12.34 31.81 -18.46
CA GLY A 3 13.06 30.62 -18.03
C GLY A 3 12.10 29.53 -17.59
N LEU A 4 11.47 28.93 -18.59
CA LEU A 4 10.62 27.76 -18.53
C LEU A 4 11.35 26.56 -17.90
N MET A 5 10.84 25.99 -16.80
CA MET A 5 10.98 24.57 -16.50
C MET A 5 9.67 24.06 -15.89
N MET A 6 8.73 23.76 -16.79
CA MET A 6 7.66 22.80 -16.55
C MET A 6 8.26 21.40 -16.61
N ALA A 7 8.06 20.60 -15.57
CA ALA A 7 7.73 19.16 -15.61
C ALA A 7 8.09 18.50 -14.27
N GLY A 8 7.11 18.45 -13.39
CA GLY A 8 7.16 17.67 -12.16
C GLY A 8 5.73 17.50 -11.71
N GLN A 9 5.01 16.64 -12.44
CA GLN A 9 3.64 16.20 -12.23
C GLN A 9 3.24 16.40 -10.76
N ALA A 10 2.44 17.44 -10.47
CA ALA A 10 1.88 17.67 -9.16
C ALA A 10 0.90 16.52 -8.89
N ASN A 11 1.44 15.40 -8.41
CA ASN A 11 0.68 14.34 -7.78
C ASN A 11 -0.14 15.04 -6.72
N LYS A 12 -1.46 15.11 -6.89
CA LYS A 12 -2.39 15.74 -5.93
C LYS A 12 -1.94 15.31 -4.54
N LYS A 13 -1.44 16.25 -3.73
CA LYS A 13 -1.11 16.00 -2.32
C LYS A 13 -2.38 15.47 -1.67
N THR A 14 -2.47 14.16 -1.51
CA THR A 14 -3.40 13.54 -0.58
C THR A 14 -2.90 13.94 0.79
N SER A 15 -3.38 15.08 1.28
CA SER A 15 -2.86 15.78 2.47
C SER A 15 -2.42 14.80 3.57
N GLY A 16 -1.13 14.79 3.91
CA GLY A 16 -0.58 14.10 5.08
C GLY A 16 -0.31 12.60 4.95
N LYS A 17 -1.05 11.87 4.11
CA LYS A 17 -1.06 10.38 4.15
C LYS A 17 0.30 9.76 3.79
N TYR A 18 1.03 10.39 2.88
CA TYR A 18 2.31 9.88 2.38
C TYR A 18 3.47 10.81 2.67
N ASP A 19 3.30 11.81 3.53
CA ASP A 19 4.31 12.85 3.76
C ASP A 19 5.64 12.25 4.24
N ASP A 20 5.61 11.18 5.03
CA ASP A 20 6.81 10.46 5.47
C ASP A 20 7.55 9.74 4.33
N ILE A 21 6.82 9.29 3.30
CA ILE A 21 7.38 8.68 2.09
C ILE A 21 7.87 9.77 1.12
N GLU A 22 7.09 10.83 0.93
CA GLU A 22 7.39 11.93 0.01
C GLU A 22 8.60 12.76 0.46
N ASN A 23 8.76 12.93 1.77
CA ASN A 23 9.89 13.66 2.36
C ASN A 23 11.08 12.75 2.73
N SER A 24 11.05 11.46 2.35
CA SER A 24 12.10 10.49 2.72
C SER A 24 13.44 10.69 1.99
N GLY A 25 13.43 11.41 0.87
CA GLY A 25 14.58 11.53 -0.04
C GLY A 25 14.85 10.27 -0.88
N LEU A 26 13.99 9.24 -0.79
CA LEU A 26 14.11 8.03 -1.59
C LEU A 26 13.76 8.29 -3.06
N PRO A 27 14.26 7.49 -4.01
CA PRO A 27 13.88 7.61 -5.41
C PRO A 27 12.37 7.49 -5.65
N ASP A 28 11.84 8.24 -6.61
CA ASP A 28 10.40 8.29 -6.90
C ASP A 28 9.77 6.91 -7.12
N GLU A 29 10.50 6.00 -7.76
CA GLU A 29 10.01 4.65 -8.02
C GLU A 29 9.84 3.83 -6.73
N VAL A 30 10.79 3.97 -5.80
CA VAL A 30 10.72 3.36 -4.47
C VAL A 30 9.56 3.96 -3.68
N GLN A 31 9.40 5.29 -3.72
CA GLN A 31 8.27 5.97 -3.09
C GLN A 31 6.92 5.50 -3.62
N ARG A 32 6.77 5.33 -4.94
CA ARG A 32 5.54 4.82 -5.55
C ARG A 32 5.18 3.43 -5.03
N ILE A 33 6.15 2.52 -4.95
CA ILE A 33 5.91 1.16 -4.44
C ILE A 33 5.59 1.18 -2.94
N LEU A 34 6.24 2.03 -2.15
CA LEU A 34 5.92 2.20 -0.72
C LEU A 34 4.48 2.71 -0.51
N LYS A 35 4.00 3.65 -1.34
CA LYS A 35 2.61 4.12 -1.30
C LYS A 35 1.63 3.00 -1.64
N MET A 36 1.94 2.19 -2.66
CA MET A 36 1.14 1.01 -3.00
C MET A 36 1.06 0.02 -1.83
N ILE A 37 2.18 -0.29 -1.18
CA ILE A 37 2.22 -1.17 0.01
C ILE A 37 1.32 -0.63 1.12
N ARG A 38 1.38 0.68 1.41
CA ARG A 38 0.51 1.31 2.41
C ARG A 38 -0.96 1.18 2.06
N ASP A 39 -1.34 1.46 0.83
CA ASP A 39 -2.72 1.33 0.38
C ASP A 39 -3.23 -0.11 0.44
N LEU A 40 -2.38 -1.09 0.09
CA LEU A 40 -2.72 -2.50 0.17
C LEU A 40 -2.93 -2.96 1.61
N LYS A 41 -2.09 -2.52 2.55
CA LYS A 41 -2.26 -2.80 3.98
C LYS A 41 -3.57 -2.22 4.53
N GLU A 42 -3.88 -0.97 4.19
CA GLU A 42 -5.11 -0.33 4.63
C GLU A 42 -6.35 -1.05 4.08
N LYS A 43 -6.35 -1.39 2.79
CA LYS A 43 -7.43 -2.18 2.17
C LYS A 43 -7.56 -3.56 2.81
N LEU A 44 -6.45 -4.23 3.07
CA LEU A 44 -6.43 -5.54 3.72
C LEU A 44 -7.02 -5.47 5.12
N LYS A 45 -6.62 -4.47 5.92
CA LYS A 45 -7.16 -4.24 7.25
C LYS A 45 -8.66 -3.93 7.20
N ALA A 46 -9.09 -3.05 6.29
CA ALA A 46 -10.50 -2.72 6.12
C ALA A 46 -11.34 -3.95 5.74
N GLU A 47 -10.84 -4.82 4.86
CA GLU A 47 -11.56 -6.03 4.47
C GLU A 47 -11.59 -7.08 5.60
N GLN A 48 -10.52 -7.17 6.42
CA GLN A 48 -10.51 -7.99 7.63
C GLN A 48 -11.51 -7.49 8.68
N GLU A 49 -11.61 -6.18 8.89
CA GLU A 49 -12.60 -5.57 9.79
C GLU A 49 -14.03 -5.82 9.28
N LYS A 50 -14.26 -5.66 7.97
CA LYS A 50 -15.53 -5.99 7.34
C LYS A 50 -15.90 -7.47 7.50
N LEU A 51 -14.94 -8.39 7.34
CA LEU A 51 -15.17 -9.80 7.60
C LEU A 51 -15.64 -10.04 9.04
N GLN A 52 -14.98 -9.41 10.02
CA GLN A 52 -15.40 -9.50 11.43
C GLN A 52 -16.80 -8.91 11.65
N GLN A 53 -17.13 -7.80 11.01
CA GLN A 53 -18.48 -7.21 11.06
C GLN A 53 -19.53 -8.16 10.49
N ILE A 54 -19.27 -8.79 9.33
CA ILE A 54 -20.18 -9.80 8.74
C ILE A 54 -20.37 -10.97 9.70
N MET A 55 -19.32 -11.42 10.38
CA MET A 55 -19.41 -12.53 11.34
C MET A 55 -20.23 -12.18 12.58
N ASN A 56 -20.16 -10.93 13.03
CA ASN A 56 -20.86 -10.44 14.23
C ASN A 56 -22.28 -9.91 13.95
N ASP A 57 -22.63 -9.68 12.68
CA ASP A 57 -23.94 -9.15 12.29
C ASP A 57 -25.04 -10.21 12.44
N ALA A 58 -25.78 -10.16 13.54
CA ALA A 58 -26.88 -11.08 13.82
C ALA A 58 -28.11 -10.89 12.92
N SER A 59 -28.17 -9.80 12.13
CA SER A 59 -29.30 -9.55 11.22
C SER A 59 -29.22 -10.35 9.91
N LEU A 60 -28.05 -10.94 9.60
CA LEU A 60 -27.84 -11.74 8.39
C LEU A 60 -28.33 -13.17 8.57
N SER A 61 -29.07 -13.66 7.57
CA SER A 61 -29.32 -15.10 7.38
C SER A 61 -28.00 -15.87 7.20
N ASP A 62 -27.95 -17.14 7.59
CA ASP A 62 -26.76 -17.98 7.46
C ASP A 62 -26.24 -18.09 6.02
N GLU A 63 -27.12 -18.23 5.03
CA GLU A 63 -26.74 -18.30 3.62
C GLU A 63 -26.07 -16.99 3.15
N THR A 64 -26.72 -15.85 3.39
CA THR A 64 -26.15 -14.52 3.09
C THR A 64 -24.82 -14.30 3.81
N ARG A 65 -24.69 -14.72 5.07
CA ARG A 65 -23.45 -14.62 5.84
C ARG A 65 -22.34 -15.44 5.17
N GLN A 66 -22.59 -16.69 4.82
CA GLN A 66 -21.61 -17.56 4.17
C GLN A 66 -21.11 -16.98 2.84
N VAL A 67 -22.01 -16.46 2.00
CA VAL A 67 -21.64 -15.84 0.73
C VAL A 67 -20.76 -14.61 0.95
N LYS A 68 -21.13 -13.73 1.88
CA LYS A 68 -20.35 -12.53 2.21
C LYS A 68 -18.98 -12.87 2.80
N VAL A 69 -18.91 -13.86 3.69
CA VAL A 69 -17.65 -14.36 4.26
C VAL A 69 -16.73 -14.89 3.16
N ALA A 70 -17.26 -15.73 2.25
CA ALA A 70 -16.47 -16.28 1.14
C ALA A 70 -15.92 -15.19 0.22
N GLN A 71 -16.74 -14.17 -0.10
CA GLN A 71 -16.30 -13.02 -0.89
C GLN A 71 -15.20 -12.22 -0.20
N SER A 72 -15.37 -11.89 1.10
CA SER A 72 -14.36 -11.17 1.86
C SER A 72 -13.07 -11.96 2.00
N GLN A 73 -13.14 -13.28 2.22
CA GLN A 73 -11.96 -14.13 2.29
C GLN A 73 -11.20 -14.19 0.96
N ALA A 74 -11.91 -14.26 -0.18
CA ALA A 74 -11.29 -14.20 -1.50
C ALA A 74 -10.57 -12.86 -1.73
N MET A 75 -11.18 -11.74 -1.32
CA MET A 75 -10.57 -10.42 -1.43
C MET A 75 -9.35 -10.27 -0.51
N ILE A 76 -9.41 -10.78 0.73
CA ILE A 76 -8.27 -10.82 1.65
C ILE A 76 -7.08 -11.58 1.01
N ASN A 77 -7.34 -12.72 0.40
CA ASN A 77 -6.31 -13.52 -0.27
C ASN A 77 -5.69 -12.77 -1.45
N ALA A 78 -6.51 -12.11 -2.28
CA ALA A 78 -6.05 -11.30 -3.40
C ALA A 78 -5.20 -10.10 -2.94
N LEU A 79 -5.65 -9.38 -1.90
CA LEU A 79 -4.91 -8.26 -1.32
C LEU A 79 -3.58 -8.69 -0.70
N SER A 80 -3.56 -9.86 -0.06
CA SER A 80 -2.35 -10.45 0.51
C SER A 80 -1.34 -10.82 -0.58
N GLY A 81 -1.81 -11.38 -1.70
CA GLY A 81 -0.98 -11.66 -2.88
C GLY A 81 -0.39 -10.38 -3.48
N ALA A 82 -1.24 -9.38 -3.74
CA ALA A 82 -0.78 -8.08 -4.26
C ALA A 82 0.23 -7.39 -3.33
N LEU A 83 0.06 -7.52 -2.01
CA LEU A 83 1.02 -7.01 -1.03
C LEU A 83 2.36 -7.74 -1.10
N ALA A 84 2.36 -9.07 -1.28
CA ALA A 84 3.58 -9.84 -1.47
C ALA A 84 4.31 -9.41 -2.76
N ASP A 85 3.58 -9.27 -3.86
CA ASP A 85 4.13 -8.82 -5.15
C ASP A 85 4.72 -7.41 -5.04
N ALA A 86 4.04 -6.49 -4.34
CA ALA A 86 4.56 -5.15 -4.10
C ALA A 86 5.86 -5.15 -3.28
N ASN A 87 5.96 -6.01 -2.27
CA ASN A 87 7.20 -6.18 -1.52
C ASN A 87 8.34 -6.77 -2.37
N GLN A 88 8.02 -7.70 -3.29
CA GLN A 88 9.01 -8.22 -4.24
C GLN A 88 9.48 -7.15 -5.24
N MET A 89 8.56 -6.34 -5.77
CA MET A 89 8.89 -5.19 -6.61
C MET A 89 9.77 -4.19 -5.86
N LEU A 90 9.46 -3.92 -4.58
CA LEU A 90 10.27 -3.06 -3.73
C LEU A 90 11.71 -3.59 -3.60
N ALA A 91 11.87 -4.89 -3.27
CA ALA A 91 13.17 -5.53 -3.14
C ALA A 91 13.96 -5.52 -4.46
N LYS A 92 13.27 -5.66 -5.60
CA LYS A 92 13.88 -5.59 -6.92
C LYS A 92 14.38 -4.17 -7.21
N VAL A 93 13.53 -3.15 -7.06
CA VAL A 93 13.91 -1.77 -7.40
C VAL A 93 15.02 -1.25 -6.50
N THR A 94 15.04 -1.61 -5.21
CA THR A 94 16.12 -1.17 -4.31
C THR A 94 17.47 -1.76 -4.70
N LYS A 95 17.47 -3.00 -5.20
CA LYS A 95 18.65 -3.65 -5.75
C LYS A 95 19.06 -3.03 -7.10
N ASP A 96 18.12 -2.83 -8.01
CA ASP A 96 18.39 -2.30 -9.35
C ASP A 96 18.93 -0.86 -9.29
N LEU A 97 18.51 -0.08 -8.30
CA LEU A 97 19.00 1.28 -8.05
C LEU A 97 20.30 1.34 -7.20
N ASN A 98 20.84 0.20 -6.76
CA ASN A 98 22.00 0.13 -5.86
C ASN A 98 21.89 1.09 -4.66
N LEU A 99 20.73 1.08 -3.98
CA LEU A 99 20.49 1.96 -2.84
C LEU A 99 21.55 1.79 -1.75
N SER A 100 21.88 2.90 -1.10
CA SER A 100 22.80 2.91 0.04
C SER A 100 22.22 2.10 1.21
N LYS A 101 23.07 1.64 2.13
CA LYS A 101 22.62 0.96 3.36
C LYS A 101 21.66 1.82 4.17
N GLU A 102 21.88 3.14 4.20
CA GLU A 102 21.00 4.08 4.89
C GLU A 102 19.61 4.15 4.23
N ASP A 103 19.56 4.19 2.90
CA ASP A 103 18.31 4.21 2.15
C ASP A 103 17.55 2.89 2.30
N LEU A 104 18.25 1.75 2.33
CA LEU A 104 17.63 0.45 2.60
C LEU A 104 16.99 0.40 3.99
N VAL A 105 17.61 1.02 5.00
CA VAL A 105 17.01 1.15 6.34
C VAL A 105 15.75 2.01 6.31
N LYS A 106 15.77 3.14 5.60
CA LYS A 106 14.58 4.00 5.42
C LYS A 106 13.45 3.27 4.71
N VAL A 107 13.76 2.53 3.63
CA VAL A 107 12.80 1.71 2.90
C VAL A 107 12.16 0.68 3.82
N ALA A 108 12.95 -0.06 4.59
CA ALA A 108 12.43 -1.06 5.52
C ALA A 108 11.53 -0.42 6.60
N ALA A 109 11.95 0.72 7.18
CA ALA A 109 11.17 1.44 8.17
C ALA A 109 9.81 1.91 7.62
N LEU A 110 9.80 2.47 6.41
CA LEU A 110 8.58 2.96 5.75
C LEU A 110 7.68 1.80 5.29
N ALA A 111 8.25 0.68 4.85
CA ALA A 111 7.51 -0.50 4.42
C ALA A 111 6.87 -1.26 5.59
N MET A 112 7.39 -1.15 6.81
CA MET A 112 6.81 -1.78 8.00
C MET A 112 5.60 -1.02 8.56
N LYS A 113 5.57 0.30 8.38
CA LYS A 113 4.49 1.18 8.82
C LYS A 113 3.18 0.91 8.07
#